data_AF-A0AAN7AS42-F1
#
_entry.id   AF-A0AAN7AS42-F1
#
_cell.length_a   1.000
_cell.length_b   1.000
_cell.length_c   1.000
_cell.angle_alpha   90.00
_cell.angle_beta   90.00
_cell.angle_gamma   90.00
#
_symmetry.space_group_name_H-M   'P 1'
#
loop_
_entity.id
_entity.type
_entity.pdbx_description
1 polymer ?
#
loop_
_entity_poly.entity_id
_entity_poly.type
_entity_poly.pdbx_seq_one_letter_code
_entity_poly.pdbx_strand_id
1 'polypeptide(L)'
;MSNRVKKSTPKGPSSTLRRQNLAAAASIFGDEMLPCSSCEALNISDCRVFKRSSKCNHCISSGRSDCDILGLTPALTASLRRQKEKLDAEEQKARTTMLQAASKLSRVDTQRRALTAKFRRIAAREERLIEDLEREEAQPSSTANPPLTSSLDWASAMLGWPGQNLPDDPSFDLPSGPDLFLEPVAGPSRSSPPLAAPGSSDGSPPVSQGS
;
A
#
# COMPACT_ATOMS: atom_id res chain seq x y z
N MET A 1 -49.45 -24.58 -51.31
CA MET A 1 -49.33 -23.46 -50.36
C MET A 1 -49.48 -24.02 -48.95
N SER A 2 -48.38 -24.26 -48.23
CA SER A 2 -48.40 -24.86 -46.89
C SER A 2 -48.49 -23.79 -45.81
N ASN A 3 -49.65 -23.69 -45.16
CA ASN A 3 -49.86 -22.79 -44.02
C ASN A 3 -49.17 -23.35 -42.78
N ARG A 4 -48.03 -22.74 -42.40
CA ARG A 4 -47.34 -23.01 -41.14
C ARG A 4 -48.01 -22.19 -40.03
N VAL A 5 -48.90 -22.82 -39.27
CA VAL A 5 -49.50 -22.20 -38.07
C VAL A 5 -48.40 -22.03 -37.01
N LYS A 6 -48.09 -20.78 -36.65
CA LYS A 6 -47.20 -20.45 -35.53
C LYS A 6 -47.96 -20.72 -34.22
N LYS A 7 -47.68 -21.86 -33.57
CA LYS A 7 -48.17 -22.16 -32.24
C LYS A 7 -47.39 -21.32 -31.23
N SER A 8 -47.90 -20.14 -30.87
CA SER A 8 -47.36 -19.35 -29.76
C SER A 8 -47.68 -20.06 -28.45
N THR A 9 -46.67 -20.60 -27.79
CA THR A 9 -46.80 -21.01 -26.39
C THR A 9 -47.00 -19.76 -25.53
N PRO A 10 -47.91 -19.78 -24.54
CA PRO A 10 -48.14 -18.64 -23.67
C PRO A 10 -46.84 -18.35 -22.90
N LYS A 11 -46.30 -17.13 -23.08
CA LYS A 11 -45.20 -16.64 -22.25
C LYS A 11 -45.72 -16.59 -20.81
N GLY A 12 -45.14 -17.42 -19.94
CA GLY A 12 -45.41 -17.36 -18.51
C GLY A 12 -45.13 -15.97 -17.94
N PRO A 13 -45.58 -15.70 -16.71
CA PRO A 13 -45.39 -14.41 -16.05
C PRO A 13 -43.91 -14.03 -16.02
N SER A 14 -43.62 -12.73 -16.16
CA SER A 14 -42.25 -12.22 -16.10
C SER A 14 -41.59 -12.61 -14.77
N SER A 15 -40.27 -12.80 -14.78
CA SER A 15 -39.49 -13.16 -13.58
C SER A 15 -39.77 -12.20 -12.41
N THR A 16 -39.92 -10.91 -12.71
CA THR A 16 -40.27 -9.86 -11.74
C THR A 16 -41.66 -10.05 -11.16
N LEU A 17 -42.68 -10.32 -11.98
CA LEU A 17 -44.05 -10.55 -11.51
C LEU A 17 -44.14 -11.80 -10.64
N ARG A 18 -43.46 -12.88 -11.06
CA ARG A 18 -43.36 -14.11 -10.25
C ARG A 18 -42.73 -13.84 -8.89
N ARG A 19 -41.68 -13.03 -8.84
CA ARG A 19 -40.99 -12.65 -7.60
C ARG A 19 -41.89 -11.83 -6.68
N GLN A 20 -42.60 -10.83 -7.21
CA GLN A 20 -43.55 -10.02 -6.45
C GLN A 20 -44.69 -10.86 -5.88
N ASN A 21 -45.28 -11.74 -6.68
CA ASN A 21 -46.35 -12.63 -6.24
C ASN A 21 -45.87 -13.57 -5.11
N LEU A 22 -44.64 -14.08 -5.21
CA LEU A 22 -44.06 -14.96 -4.19
C LEU A 22 -43.71 -14.19 -2.91
N ALA A 23 -43.23 -12.94 -3.02
CA ALA A 23 -43.01 -12.07 -1.86
C ALA A 23 -44.33 -11.72 -1.17
N ALA A 24 -45.37 -11.36 -1.92
CA ALA A 24 -46.71 -11.09 -1.38
C ALA A 24 -47.30 -12.33 -0.68
N ALA A 25 -47.16 -13.51 -1.29
CA ALA A 25 -47.58 -14.77 -0.67
C ALA A 25 -46.79 -15.06 0.62
N ALA A 26 -45.50 -14.77 0.67
CA ALA A 26 -44.70 -14.90 1.88
C ALA A 26 -45.09 -13.89 2.97
N SER A 27 -45.48 -12.68 2.63
CA SER A 27 -45.97 -11.71 3.61
C SER A 27 -47.30 -12.14 4.25
N ILE A 28 -48.22 -12.71 3.45
CA ILE A 28 -49.56 -13.10 3.90
C ILE A 28 -49.57 -14.47 4.60
N PHE A 29 -48.92 -15.46 3.99
CA PHE A 29 -48.99 -16.88 4.39
C PHE A 29 -47.66 -17.42 4.93
N GLY A 30 -46.62 -16.59 5.03
CA GLY A 30 -45.32 -17.01 5.55
C GLY A 30 -45.30 -17.04 7.08
N ASP A 31 -44.47 -17.93 7.60
CA ASP A 31 -44.21 -18.04 9.03
C ASP A 31 -43.17 -16.97 9.41
N GLU A 32 -43.41 -16.29 10.53
CA GLU A 32 -42.50 -15.28 11.07
C GLU A 32 -41.27 -15.97 11.69
N MET A 33 -40.10 -15.51 11.29
CA MET A 33 -38.80 -16.07 11.65
C MET A 33 -37.89 -14.96 12.16
N LEU A 34 -36.84 -15.33 12.88
CA LEU A 34 -35.77 -14.39 13.23
C LEU A 34 -35.19 -13.74 11.95
N PRO A 35 -34.77 -12.46 12.03
CA PRO A 35 -34.24 -11.75 10.87
C PRO A 35 -33.00 -12.47 10.34
N CYS A 36 -32.95 -12.65 9.02
CA CYS A 36 -31.75 -13.13 8.34
C CYS A 36 -30.65 -12.06 8.37
N SER A 37 -29.38 -12.39 8.14
CA SER A 37 -28.26 -11.43 8.23
C SER A 37 -28.46 -10.22 7.32
N SER A 38 -29.03 -10.44 6.15
CA SER A 38 -29.40 -9.39 5.19
C SER A 38 -30.47 -8.43 5.72
N CYS A 39 -31.47 -8.94 6.47
CA CYS A 39 -32.53 -8.14 7.05
C CYS A 39 -32.08 -7.45 8.34
N GLU A 40 -31.26 -8.13 9.14
CA GLU A 40 -30.62 -7.60 10.34
C GLU A 40 -29.73 -6.39 10.00
N ALA A 41 -28.90 -6.50 8.96
CA ALA A 41 -28.08 -5.39 8.47
C ALA A 41 -28.89 -4.16 8.00
N LEU A 42 -30.17 -4.35 7.68
CA LEU A 42 -31.10 -3.29 7.27
C LEU A 42 -32.06 -2.87 8.39
N ASN A 43 -31.93 -3.41 9.60
CA ASN A 43 -32.85 -3.21 10.72
C ASN A 43 -34.31 -3.58 10.38
N ILE A 44 -34.52 -4.62 9.58
CA ILE A 44 -35.84 -5.13 9.23
C ILE A 44 -36.16 -6.33 10.12
N SER A 45 -37.16 -6.18 10.99
CA SER A 45 -37.59 -7.24 11.91
C SER A 45 -38.62 -8.21 11.31
N ASP A 46 -39.40 -7.78 10.31
CA ASP A 46 -40.44 -8.62 9.69
C ASP A 46 -39.84 -9.55 8.63
N CYS A 47 -39.37 -10.71 9.08
CA CYS A 47 -38.79 -11.73 8.23
C CYS A 47 -39.73 -12.93 8.12
N ARG A 48 -40.46 -13.04 7.01
CA ARG A 48 -41.45 -14.12 6.80
C ARG A 48 -41.02 -15.08 5.72
N VAL A 49 -41.09 -16.38 5.99
CA VAL A 49 -40.68 -17.43 5.04
C VAL A 49 -41.89 -18.25 4.61
N PHE A 50 -42.09 -18.36 3.30
CA PHE A 50 -43.09 -19.26 2.74
C PHE A 50 -42.51 -20.66 2.55
N LYS A 51 -43.26 -21.73 2.86
CA LYS A 51 -42.78 -23.14 2.80
C LYS A 51 -42.14 -23.57 1.48
N ARG A 52 -42.49 -22.93 0.37
CA ARG A 52 -41.93 -23.24 -0.98
C ARG A 52 -40.74 -22.34 -1.36
N SER A 53 -40.31 -21.46 -0.47
CA SER A 53 -39.23 -20.51 -0.68
C SER A 53 -38.07 -20.82 0.27
N SER A 54 -36.84 -20.74 -0.25
CA SER A 54 -35.64 -20.74 0.59
C SER A 54 -35.27 -19.36 1.14
N LYS A 55 -36.10 -18.34 0.86
CA LYS A 55 -35.84 -16.94 1.14
C LYS A 55 -37.01 -16.28 1.84
N CYS A 56 -36.74 -15.30 2.70
CA CYS A 56 -37.75 -14.45 3.32
C CYS A 56 -38.39 -13.48 2.31
N ASN A 57 -39.59 -12.97 2.64
CA ASN A 57 -40.35 -12.00 1.87
C ASN A 57 -39.50 -10.83 1.36
N HIS A 58 -38.67 -10.23 2.22
CA HIS A 58 -37.83 -9.09 1.87
C HIS A 58 -36.69 -9.47 0.90
N CYS A 59 -35.98 -10.57 1.15
CA CYS A 59 -34.95 -11.04 0.22
C CYS A 59 -35.55 -11.46 -1.13
N ILE A 60 -36.77 -12.00 -1.16
CA ILE A 60 -37.50 -12.28 -2.39
C ILE A 60 -37.80 -10.97 -3.12
N SER A 61 -38.42 -9.98 -2.46
CA SER A 61 -38.80 -8.71 -3.12
C SER A 61 -37.59 -8.00 -3.72
N SER A 62 -36.50 -7.95 -2.95
CA SER A 62 -35.24 -7.29 -3.29
C SER A 62 -34.38 -8.09 -4.29
N GLY A 63 -34.73 -9.35 -4.57
CA GLY A 63 -34.00 -10.19 -5.52
C GLY A 63 -32.64 -10.69 -5.02
N ARG A 64 -32.40 -10.65 -3.71
CA ARG A 64 -31.16 -11.11 -3.08
C ARG A 64 -31.04 -12.64 -3.12
N SER A 65 -29.83 -13.15 -3.32
CA SER A 65 -29.56 -14.60 -3.39
C SER A 65 -29.08 -15.21 -2.08
N ASP A 66 -28.63 -14.38 -1.16
CA ASP A 66 -27.89 -14.66 0.07
C ASP A 66 -28.77 -14.63 1.33
N CYS A 67 -30.04 -14.99 1.21
CA CYS A 67 -30.90 -15.16 2.38
C CYS A 67 -30.47 -16.42 3.15
N ASP A 68 -29.99 -16.23 4.37
CA ASP A 68 -29.51 -17.27 5.29
C ASP A 68 -30.55 -17.65 6.36
N ILE A 69 -31.82 -17.35 6.11
CA ILE A 69 -32.90 -17.60 7.08
C ILE A 69 -33.13 -19.08 7.39
N LEU A 70 -32.75 -19.97 6.47
CA LEU A 70 -32.76 -21.42 6.67
C LEU A 70 -31.41 -21.95 7.18
N GLY A 71 -30.50 -21.05 7.57
CA GLY A 71 -29.17 -21.35 8.04
C GLY A 71 -28.13 -21.59 6.95
N LEU A 72 -26.99 -22.15 7.37
CA LEU A 72 -25.84 -22.42 6.53
C LEU A 72 -26.12 -23.58 5.57
N THR A 73 -26.31 -23.28 4.29
CA THR A 73 -26.36 -24.31 3.25
C THR A 73 -24.96 -24.87 2.96
N PRO A 74 -24.84 -26.13 2.50
CA PRO A 74 -23.55 -26.70 2.14
C PRO A 74 -22.86 -25.91 1.02
N ALA A 75 -23.63 -25.37 0.07
CA ALA A 75 -23.12 -24.53 -1.00
C ALA A 75 -22.56 -23.20 -0.48
N LEU A 76 -23.27 -22.53 0.44
CA LEU A 76 -22.80 -21.31 1.08
C LEU A 76 -21.53 -21.58 1.90
N THR A 77 -21.50 -22.67 2.66
CA THR A 77 -20.35 -23.07 3.47
C THR A 77 -19.11 -23.33 2.61
N ALA A 78 -19.27 -24.03 1.48
CA ALA A 78 -18.18 -24.27 0.53
C ALA A 78 -17.67 -22.95 -0.10
N SER A 79 -18.59 -22.03 -0.43
CA SER A 79 -18.23 -20.71 -0.95
C SER A 79 -17.45 -19.89 0.08
N LEU A 80 -17.93 -19.83 1.33
CA LEU A 80 -17.27 -19.12 2.42
C LEU A 80 -15.89 -19.71 2.72
N ARG A 81 -15.75 -21.04 2.68
CA ARG A 81 -14.46 -21.70 2.85
C ARG A 81 -13.45 -21.27 1.77
N ARG A 82 -13.86 -21.30 0.49
CA ARG A 82 -12.98 -20.87 -0.62
C ARG A 82 -12.59 -19.40 -0.50
N GLN A 83 -13.53 -18.55 -0.11
CA GLN A 83 -13.26 -17.13 0.12
C GLN A 83 -12.27 -16.94 1.27
N LYS A 84 -12.46 -17.67 2.37
CA LYS A 84 -11.52 -17.67 3.50
C LYS A 84 -10.13 -18.14 3.07
N GLU A 85 -10.02 -19.29 2.41
CA GLU A 85 -8.75 -19.83 1.92
C GLU A 85 -8.02 -18.84 0.99
N LYS A 86 -8.78 -18.16 0.13
CA LYS A 86 -8.22 -17.10 -0.73
C LYS A 86 -7.69 -15.92 0.08
N LEU A 87 -8.45 -15.44 1.06
CA LEU A 87 -8.04 -14.34 1.93
C LEU A 87 -6.82 -14.72 2.78
N ASP A 88 -6.80 -15.93 3.36
CA ASP A 88 -5.68 -16.45 4.14
C ASP A 88 -4.40 -16.51 3.28
N ALA A 89 -4.52 -16.93 2.01
CA ALA A 89 -3.39 -16.95 1.07
C ALA A 89 -2.91 -15.54 0.70
N GLU A 90 -3.82 -14.60 0.48
CA GLU A 90 -3.50 -13.19 0.22
C GLU A 90 -2.83 -12.53 1.43
N GLU A 91 -3.33 -12.80 2.64
CA GLU A 91 -2.76 -12.33 3.90
C GLU A 91 -1.34 -12.87 4.09
N GLN A 92 -1.13 -14.17 3.88
CA GLN A 92 0.19 -14.78 4.00
C GLN A 92 1.18 -14.19 3.00
N LYS A 93 0.74 -13.93 1.76
CA LYS A 93 1.55 -13.24 0.76
C LYS A 93 1.89 -11.81 1.20
N ALA A 94 0.95 -11.05 1.74
CA ALA A 94 1.21 -9.71 2.26
C ALA A 94 2.17 -9.71 3.47
N ARG A 95 2.05 -10.70 4.36
CA ARG A 95 2.96 -10.86 5.51
C ARG A 95 4.39 -11.14 5.05
N THR A 96 4.57 -12.04 4.09
CA THR A 96 5.90 -12.37 3.57
C THR A 96 6.56 -11.19 2.85
N THR A 97 5.82 -10.43 2.05
CA THR A 97 6.36 -9.22 1.41
C THR A 97 6.72 -8.14 2.42
N MET A 98 5.90 -7.95 3.47
CA MET A 98 6.20 -7.03 4.57
C MET A 98 7.51 -7.42 5.28
N LEU A 99 7.70 -8.69 5.61
CA LEU A 99 8.93 -9.19 6.26
C LEU A 99 10.17 -8.97 5.37
N GLN A 100 10.06 -9.23 4.07
CA GLN A 100 11.14 -8.96 3.12
C GLN A 100 11.49 -7.48 3.05
N ALA A 101 10.48 -6.60 3.00
CA ALA A 101 10.68 -5.15 3.00
C ALA A 101 11.35 -4.68 4.31
N ALA A 102 10.89 -5.18 5.46
CA ALA A 102 11.49 -4.87 6.76
C ALA A 102 12.97 -5.31 6.84
N SER A 103 13.30 -6.50 6.32
CA SER A 103 14.69 -6.95 6.23
C SER A 103 15.55 -6.04 5.36
N LYS A 104 15.02 -5.56 4.22
CA LYS A 104 15.73 -4.62 3.35
C LYS A 104 15.97 -3.29 4.05
N LEU A 105 14.95 -2.74 4.73
CA LEU A 105 15.07 -1.51 5.50
C LEU A 105 16.13 -1.62 6.59
N SER A 106 16.14 -2.73 7.35
CA SER A 106 17.15 -2.98 8.39
C SER A 106 18.58 -2.99 7.83
N ARG A 107 18.79 -3.58 6.64
CA ARG A 107 20.10 -3.56 5.96
C ARG A 107 20.51 -2.15 5.57
N VAL A 108 19.60 -1.38 4.95
CA VAL A 108 19.85 0.02 4.57
C VAL A 108 20.15 0.88 5.79
N ASP A 109 19.43 0.68 6.90
CA ASP A 109 19.67 1.39 8.14
C ASP A 109 21.06 1.09 8.72
N THR A 110 21.50 -0.16 8.64
CA THR A 110 22.84 -0.56 9.08
C THR A 110 23.91 0.12 8.23
N GLN A 111 23.74 0.12 6.91
CA GLN A 111 24.63 0.80 5.97
C GLN A 111 24.69 2.31 6.24
N ARG A 112 23.53 2.94 6.43
CA ARG A 112 23.44 4.38 6.78
C ARG A 112 24.22 4.68 8.05
N ARG A 113 24.00 3.90 9.12
CA ARG A 113 24.73 4.08 10.40
C ARG A 113 26.23 3.92 10.23
N ALA A 114 26.68 2.94 9.45
CA ALA A 114 28.10 2.72 9.17
C ALA A 114 28.73 3.91 8.42
N LEU A 115 28.04 4.45 7.41
CA LEU A 115 28.48 5.64 6.67
C LEU A 115 28.53 6.88 7.57
N THR A 116 27.51 7.11 8.38
CA THR A 116 27.50 8.22 9.35
C THR A 116 28.66 8.10 10.35
N ALA A 117 28.94 6.89 10.84
CA ALA A 117 30.07 6.65 11.74
C ALA A 117 31.42 6.91 11.04
N LYS A 118 31.57 6.48 9.78
CA LYS A 118 32.77 6.76 8.97
C LYS A 118 32.97 8.27 8.77
N PHE A 119 31.92 8.98 8.40
CA PHE A 119 31.95 10.44 8.23
C PHE A 119 32.39 11.15 9.51
N ARG A 120 31.81 10.79 10.67
CA ARG A 120 32.21 11.35 11.96
C ARG A 120 33.69 11.12 12.29
N ARG A 121 34.25 9.95 11.95
CA ARG A 121 35.69 9.68 12.14
C ARG A 121 36.59 10.48 11.21
N ILE A 122 36.11 10.84 10.02
CA ILE A 122 36.86 11.69 9.09
C ILE A 122 36.82 13.14 9.60
N ALA A 123 35.63 13.65 9.91
CA ALA A 123 35.45 15.00 10.45
C ALA A 123 36.28 15.22 11.74
N ALA A 124 36.26 14.26 12.67
CA ALA A 124 37.04 14.36 13.91
C ALA A 124 38.56 14.27 13.71
N ARG A 125 39.03 13.77 12.56
CA ARG A 125 40.46 13.80 12.19
C ARG A 125 40.82 15.14 11.56
N GLU A 126 39.96 15.63 10.67
CA GLU A 126 40.12 16.94 10.04
C GLU A 126 40.14 18.06 11.08
N GLU A 127 39.24 18.03 12.06
CA GLU A 127 39.22 18.98 13.18
C GLU A 127 40.55 19.02 13.94
N ARG A 128 41.12 17.85 14.28
CA ARG A 128 42.43 17.78 14.94
C ARG A 128 43.56 18.31 14.07
N LEU A 129 43.53 18.01 12.77
CA LEU A 129 44.53 18.52 11.83
C LEU A 129 44.47 20.04 11.74
N ILE A 130 43.27 20.62 11.72
CA ILE A 130 43.08 22.08 11.74
C ILE A 130 43.62 22.67 13.06
N GLU A 131 43.26 22.09 14.21
CA GLU A 131 43.76 22.54 15.52
C GLU A 131 45.30 22.48 15.62
N ASP A 132 45.91 21.44 15.06
CA ASP A 132 47.38 21.31 15.05
C ASP A 132 48.03 22.35 14.14
N LEU A 133 47.47 22.60 12.95
CA LEU A 133 47.94 23.66 12.04
C LEU A 133 47.81 25.06 12.67
N GLU A 134 46.69 25.37 13.31
CA GLU A 134 46.48 26.64 14.02
C GLU A 134 47.50 26.82 15.15
N ARG A 135 47.85 25.74 15.86
CA ARG A 135 48.89 25.77 16.92
C ARG A 135 50.28 26.04 16.35
N GLU A 136 50.60 25.49 15.18
CA GLU A 136 51.86 25.75 14.47
C GLU A 136 51.94 27.20 13.99
N GLU A 137 50.86 27.77 13.46
CA GLU A 137 50.79 29.17 13.05
C GLU A 137 50.88 30.15 14.23
N ALA A 138 50.29 29.80 15.38
CA ALA A 138 50.32 30.61 16.59
C ALA A 138 51.69 30.61 17.28
N GLN A 139 52.59 29.66 16.96
CA GLN A 139 53.97 29.73 17.43
C GLN A 139 54.70 30.83 16.66
N PRO A 140 55.12 31.93 17.31
CA PRO A 140 55.90 32.95 16.63
C PRO A 140 57.20 32.31 16.14
N SER A 141 57.47 32.46 14.85
CA SER A 141 58.73 32.05 14.24
C SER A 141 59.89 32.74 14.97
N SER A 142 60.48 32.04 15.95
CA SER A 142 61.72 32.47 16.62
C SER A 142 62.96 32.27 15.73
N THR A 143 62.77 32.16 14.41
CA THR A 143 63.83 32.38 13.43
C THR A 143 64.08 33.88 13.32
N ALA A 144 64.96 34.36 14.20
CA ALA A 144 65.73 35.57 13.97
C ALA A 144 66.27 35.56 12.53
N ASN A 145 65.91 36.59 11.76
CA ASN A 145 66.45 36.83 10.42
C ASN A 145 68.00 36.88 10.46
N PRO A 146 68.74 36.01 9.73
CA PRO A 146 70.07 36.38 9.29
C PRO A 146 69.96 37.35 8.10
N PRO A 147 70.91 38.30 7.93
CA PRO A 147 70.80 39.34 6.92
C PRO A 147 70.91 38.76 5.51
N LEU A 148 70.07 39.31 4.64
CA LEU A 148 69.96 39.04 3.21
C LEU A 148 71.33 39.08 2.50
N THR A 149 71.73 37.97 1.88
CA THR A 149 72.52 38.01 0.64
C THR A 149 72.10 36.88 -0.30
N SER A 150 71.86 37.26 -1.56
CA SER A 150 71.73 36.40 -2.75
C SER A 150 70.44 35.57 -2.86
N SER A 151 69.39 36.05 -3.53
CA SER A 151 69.23 36.09 -5.00
C SER A 151 69.04 34.71 -5.64
N LEU A 152 67.77 34.45 -5.98
CA LEU A 152 67.21 33.39 -6.84
C LEU A 152 67.40 31.94 -6.37
N ASP A 153 66.32 31.30 -5.93
CA ASP A 153 65.99 29.89 -6.23
C ASP A 153 64.70 29.34 -5.58
N TRP A 154 63.80 30.19 -5.06
CA TRP A 154 62.51 29.70 -4.57
C TRP A 154 61.58 29.17 -5.69
N ALA A 155 61.84 29.54 -6.95
CA ALA A 155 61.09 29.05 -8.11
C ALA A 155 61.45 27.60 -8.50
N SER A 156 62.60 27.07 -8.07
CA SER A 156 62.99 25.67 -8.33
C SER A 156 62.39 24.68 -7.32
N ALA A 157 61.97 25.15 -6.14
CA ALA A 157 61.36 24.31 -5.11
C ALA A 157 59.90 23.91 -5.40
N MET A 158 59.24 24.59 -6.35
CA MET A 158 57.87 24.26 -6.79
C MET A 158 57.82 23.22 -7.93
N LEU A 159 58.95 22.78 -8.47
CA LEU A 159 59.01 21.82 -9.59
C LEU A 159 59.56 20.44 -9.21
N GLY A 160 59.66 20.16 -7.91
CA GLY A 160 60.09 18.86 -7.39
C GLY A 160 59.02 18.22 -6.53
N TRP A 161 57.84 17.93 -7.08
CA TRP A 161 56.95 16.92 -6.50
C TRP A 161 57.43 15.56 -7.01
N PRO A 162 58.19 14.76 -6.23
CA PRO A 162 58.36 13.37 -6.57
C PRO A 162 56.99 12.70 -6.40
N GLY A 163 56.47 12.13 -7.48
CA GLY A 163 55.35 11.20 -7.44
C GLY A 163 55.68 10.09 -6.44
N GLN A 164 55.13 10.20 -5.23
CA GLN A 164 55.20 9.14 -4.26
C GLN A 164 54.21 8.07 -4.69
N ASN A 165 54.77 6.92 -5.03
CA ASN A 165 54.08 5.65 -5.12
C ASN A 165 53.12 5.51 -3.94
N LEU A 166 51.84 5.53 -4.26
CA LEU A 166 50.78 5.06 -3.39
C LEU A 166 51.06 3.57 -3.13
N PRO A 167 51.16 3.09 -1.89
CA PRO A 167 51.17 1.65 -1.66
C PRO A 167 49.83 1.08 -2.13
N ASP A 168 49.89 0.18 -3.12
CA ASP A 168 48.85 -0.77 -3.43
C ASP A 168 48.54 -1.59 -2.16
N ASP A 169 47.46 -1.23 -1.46
CA ASP A 169 46.88 -2.09 -0.43
C ASP A 169 45.85 -3.04 -1.08
N PRO A 170 45.79 -4.30 -0.63
CA PRO A 170 45.36 -5.43 -1.44
C PRO A 170 43.84 -5.55 -1.54
N SER A 171 43.41 -6.07 -2.70
CA SER A 171 42.18 -6.81 -2.97
C SER A 171 41.09 -6.72 -1.91
N PHE A 172 40.10 -5.83 -2.13
CA PHE A 172 38.78 -6.04 -1.56
C PHE A 172 37.85 -6.44 -2.69
N ASP A 173 37.62 -7.75 -2.79
CA ASP A 173 36.64 -8.36 -3.69
C ASP A 173 35.27 -7.71 -3.48
N LEU A 174 34.88 -6.87 -4.44
CA LEU A 174 33.49 -6.60 -4.72
C LEU A 174 32.84 -7.92 -5.15
N PRO A 175 31.73 -8.37 -4.55
CA PRO A 175 30.97 -9.45 -5.15
C PRO A 175 30.38 -8.95 -6.46
N SER A 176 31.04 -9.33 -7.56
CA SER A 176 30.47 -9.35 -8.90
C SER A 176 29.22 -10.21 -8.89
N GLY A 177 28.07 -9.57 -9.12
CA GLY A 177 26.79 -10.20 -9.42
C GLY A 177 26.04 -9.36 -10.45
N PRO A 178 25.47 -9.96 -11.51
CA PRO A 178 25.42 -9.34 -12.82
C PRO A 178 24.08 -8.67 -13.18
N ASP A 179 24.14 -8.00 -14.33
CA ASP A 179 23.05 -7.65 -15.22
C ASP A 179 22.20 -6.42 -14.90
N LEU A 180 22.76 -5.29 -15.36
CA LEU A 180 22.01 -4.22 -16.00
C LEU A 180 21.22 -4.78 -17.20
N PHE A 181 20.03 -5.33 -16.94
CA PHE A 181 19.00 -5.40 -17.97
C PHE A 181 18.33 -4.04 -18.07
N LEU A 182 18.79 -3.25 -19.06
CA LEU A 182 17.92 -2.29 -19.73
C LEU A 182 16.81 -3.09 -20.42
N GLU A 183 15.56 -2.84 -20.04
CA GLU A 183 14.38 -3.16 -20.85
C GLU A 183 13.36 -1.99 -20.70
N PRO A 184 12.51 -1.79 -21.72
CA PRO A 184 12.19 -0.47 -22.25
C PRO A 184 10.94 0.17 -21.64
N VAL A 185 10.94 1.50 -21.63
CA VAL A 185 9.76 2.32 -21.34
C VAL A 185 8.81 2.27 -22.54
N ALA A 186 7.65 1.60 -22.38
CA ALA A 186 6.55 1.67 -23.34
C ALA A 186 5.16 1.55 -22.67
N GLY A 187 4.67 2.68 -22.12
CA GLY A 187 3.26 3.14 -22.00
C GLY A 187 2.15 2.24 -21.39
N PRO A 188 0.88 2.72 -21.32
CA PRO A 188 0.36 4.09 -21.38
C PRO A 188 -0.31 4.55 -20.07
N SER A 189 -0.32 5.87 -19.87
CA SER A 189 -1.08 6.57 -18.84
C SER A 189 -2.58 6.30 -18.96
N ARG A 190 -3.16 5.59 -17.98
CA ARG A 190 -4.60 5.57 -17.74
C ARG A 190 -4.92 6.48 -16.56
N SER A 191 -5.56 7.58 -16.93
CA SER A 191 -6.43 8.43 -16.13
C SER A 191 -6.99 7.78 -14.86
N SER A 192 -6.70 8.39 -13.71
CA SER A 192 -7.53 8.31 -12.51
C SER A 192 -8.07 9.71 -12.21
N PRO A 193 -9.39 9.86 -11.94
CA PRO A 193 -10.01 11.16 -11.69
C PRO A 193 -9.69 11.65 -10.26
N PRO A 194 -9.67 12.98 -10.04
CA PRO A 194 -9.52 13.51 -8.69
C PRO A 194 -10.79 13.28 -7.85
N LEU A 195 -10.54 12.87 -6.61
CA LEU A 195 -11.50 12.73 -5.52
C LEU A 195 -12.29 14.04 -5.32
N ALA A 196 -13.62 13.91 -5.28
CA ALA A 196 -14.54 14.95 -4.85
C ALA A 196 -14.28 15.32 -3.39
N ALA A 197 -14.20 16.62 -3.12
CA ALA A 197 -14.16 17.17 -1.76
C ALA A 197 -15.51 16.93 -1.05
N PRO A 198 -15.53 16.62 0.25
CA PRO A 198 -16.75 16.72 1.04
C PRO A 198 -17.09 18.19 1.27
N GLY A 199 -18.31 18.58 0.88
CA GLY A 199 -18.88 19.89 1.16
C GLY A 199 -19.12 20.07 2.66
N SER A 200 -18.64 21.19 3.19
CA SER A 200 -19.01 21.71 4.50
C SER A 200 -20.45 22.20 4.45
N SER A 201 -21.35 21.48 5.12
CA SER A 201 -22.69 21.96 5.43
C SER A 201 -22.83 22.10 6.95
N ASP A 202 -22.38 23.25 7.47
CA ASP A 202 -22.72 23.71 8.82
C ASP A 202 -24.17 24.23 8.81
N GLY A 203 -25.11 23.30 9.00
CA GLY A 203 -26.51 23.59 9.29
C GLY A 203 -26.73 23.62 10.80
N SER A 204 -26.58 24.78 11.43
CA SER A 204 -27.04 25.01 12.80
C SER A 204 -28.56 25.19 12.82
N PRO A 205 -29.33 24.52 13.70
CA PRO A 205 -30.75 24.79 13.89
C PRO A 205 -30.97 26.04 14.76
N PRO A 206 -32.06 26.81 14.55
CA PRO A 206 -32.43 27.89 15.45
C PRO A 206 -33.04 27.33 16.75
N VAL A 207 -32.56 27.82 17.88
CA VAL A 207 -33.16 27.63 19.20
C VAL A 207 -34.41 28.52 19.27
N SER A 208 -35.58 27.90 19.24
CA SER A 208 -36.85 28.53 19.59
C SER A 208 -36.90 28.72 21.11
N GLN A 209 -36.77 29.96 21.58
CA GLN A 209 -37.20 30.32 22.93
C GLN A 209 -38.68 30.68 22.88
N GLY A 210 -39.51 29.88 23.55
CA GLY A 210 -40.90 30.23 23.84
C GLY A 210 -40.96 31.28 24.95
N SER A 211 -41.83 32.26 24.76
CA SER A 211 -42.42 33.09 25.79
C SER A 211 -43.93 32.94 25.70
#